data_AF-A0A9P6JX75-F1
#
_entry.id   AF-A0A9P6JX75-F1
#
_cell.length_a   1.000
_cell.length_b   1.000
_cell.length_c   1.000
_cell.angle_alpha   90.00
_cell.angle_beta   90.00
_cell.angle_gamma   90.00
#
_symmetry.space_group_name_H-M   'P 1'
#
loop_
_entity.id
_entity.type
_entity.pdbx_description
1 polymer ?
#
loop_
_entity_poly.entity_id
_entity_poly.type
_entity_poly.pdbx_seq_one_letter_code
_entity_poly.pdbx_strand_id
1 'polypeptide(L)'
;MLIEAKNKMFYNLWILAIFPQTFARFTLDTCWSTDCVLQTSTGQFCYYPGQKITTTRCINSQEDLAMVMEAHFRQDLSIAYYNGVDNTRLGGVNFTVPDDKSIIRLCVSGRTAGGGYYSTLCVNGYDNNVLQSSPYCEIAGAPKVSDGCYEIANSTTTIANPSATHTPLSSNSSARKWISHNLLLPFLLHIFCILL
;
A
#
# COMPACT_ATOMS: atom_id res chain seq x y z
N MET A 1 13.93 -74.84 17.29
CA MET A 1 13.62 -74.09 16.06
C MET A 1 13.00 -72.77 16.52
N LEU A 2 13.85 -71.75 16.71
CA LEU A 2 13.45 -70.41 17.16
C LEU A 2 12.86 -69.65 15.98
N ILE A 3 11.66 -69.08 16.13
CA ILE A 3 11.09 -68.13 15.16
C ILE A 3 11.29 -66.73 15.74
N GLU A 4 12.18 -65.98 15.11
CA GLU A 4 12.62 -64.65 15.48
C GLU A 4 11.60 -63.60 15.00
N ALA A 5 11.03 -62.86 15.96
CA ALA A 5 10.06 -61.79 15.71
C ALA A 5 10.76 -60.53 15.18
N LYS A 6 10.49 -60.14 13.93
CA LYS A 6 10.91 -58.85 13.36
C LYS A 6 9.86 -57.78 13.63
N ASN A 7 9.99 -57.09 14.76
CA ASN A 7 9.29 -55.83 15.01
C ASN A 7 9.93 -54.72 14.16
N LYS A 8 9.28 -54.36 13.04
CA LYS A 8 9.60 -53.14 12.28
C LYS A 8 9.08 -51.93 13.04
N MET A 9 9.97 -51.26 13.74
CA MET A 9 9.75 -49.98 14.40
C MET A 9 9.66 -48.88 13.31
N PHE A 10 8.44 -48.52 12.90
CA PHE A 10 8.20 -47.34 12.07
C PHE A 10 8.38 -46.09 12.94
N TYR A 11 9.57 -45.48 12.87
CA TYR A 11 9.80 -44.14 13.43
C TYR A 11 9.06 -43.12 12.54
N ASN A 12 7.88 -42.68 13.00
CA ASN A 12 7.20 -41.50 12.48
C ASN A 12 8.01 -40.25 12.86
N LEU A 13 8.86 -39.80 11.93
CA LEU A 13 9.59 -38.54 12.04
C LEU A 13 8.61 -37.38 11.79
N TRP A 14 7.95 -36.92 12.85
CA TRP A 14 7.20 -35.65 12.82
C TRP A 14 8.20 -34.50 12.77
N ILE A 15 8.51 -34.01 11.56
CA ILE A 15 9.19 -32.73 11.38
C ILE A 15 8.16 -31.65 11.76
N LEU A 16 8.19 -31.21 13.02
CA LEU A 16 7.54 -29.97 13.42
C LEU A 16 8.32 -28.83 12.75
N ALA A 17 7.83 -28.40 11.59
CA ALA A 17 8.33 -27.19 10.93
C ALA A 17 8.07 -26.01 11.86
N ILE A 18 9.13 -25.52 12.51
CA ILE A 18 9.13 -24.25 13.23
C ILE A 18 9.09 -23.17 12.16
N PHE A 19 7.88 -22.77 11.74
CA PHE A 19 7.73 -21.61 10.89
C PHE A 19 8.06 -20.37 11.73
N PRO A 20 9.02 -19.53 11.32
CA PRO A 20 9.24 -18.26 12.00
C PRO A 20 7.92 -17.48 11.97
N GLN A 21 7.50 -16.99 13.13
CA GLN A 21 6.38 -16.06 13.22
C GLN A 21 6.79 -14.79 12.49
N THR A 22 6.01 -14.37 11.49
CA THR A 22 6.25 -13.17 10.70
C THR A 22 5.10 -12.21 10.95
N PHE A 23 5.40 -10.95 11.25
CA PHE A 23 4.36 -9.94 11.50
C PHE A 23 4.42 -8.78 10.51
N ALA A 24 3.51 -7.82 10.66
CA ALA A 24 3.44 -6.59 9.88
C ALA A 24 3.39 -6.75 8.35
N ARG A 25 3.02 -7.92 7.84
CA ARG A 25 2.93 -8.21 6.40
C ARG A 25 1.52 -7.98 5.86
N PHE A 26 1.43 -7.54 4.61
CA PHE A 26 0.18 -7.54 3.85
C PHE A 26 -0.04 -8.88 3.17
N THR A 27 -1.15 -9.53 3.51
CA THR A 27 -1.64 -10.76 2.89
C THR A 27 -3.10 -10.64 2.44
N LEU A 28 -3.79 -9.59 2.86
CA LEU A 28 -5.20 -9.31 2.57
C LEU A 28 -5.38 -7.82 2.31
N ASP A 29 -6.42 -7.50 1.53
CA ASP A 29 -6.91 -6.13 1.39
C ASP A 29 -7.24 -5.56 2.77
N THR A 30 -6.71 -4.38 3.04
CA THR A 30 -6.80 -3.72 4.33
C THR A 30 -7.20 -2.28 4.12
N CYS A 31 -8.22 -1.82 4.83
CA CYS A 31 -8.55 -0.40 4.89
C CYS A 31 -8.60 0.05 6.35
N TRP A 32 -8.09 1.25 6.58
CA TRP A 32 -8.22 1.96 7.83
C TRP A 32 -8.78 3.35 7.57
N SER A 33 -9.96 3.64 8.10
CA SER A 33 -10.70 4.85 7.75
C SER A 33 -10.86 4.94 6.22
N THR A 34 -10.26 5.94 5.58
CA THR A 34 -10.30 6.13 4.13
C THR A 34 -9.06 5.61 3.41
N ASP A 35 -8.05 5.15 4.16
CA ASP A 35 -6.74 4.76 3.67
C ASP A 35 -6.67 3.24 3.47
N CYS A 36 -6.32 2.78 2.27
CA CYS A 36 -6.37 1.37 1.95
C CYS A 36 -5.06 0.85 1.36
N VAL A 37 -4.65 -0.37 1.74
CA VAL A 37 -3.69 -1.19 0.99
C VAL A 37 -4.47 -2.32 0.35
N LEU A 38 -4.52 -2.31 -0.98
CA LEU A 38 -5.31 -3.26 -1.77
C LEU A 38 -4.40 -4.02 -2.72
N GLN A 39 -4.73 -5.29 -2.92
CA GLN A 39 -4.08 -6.14 -3.90
C GLN A 39 -4.58 -5.77 -5.30
N THR A 40 -3.63 -5.56 -6.21
CA THR A 40 -3.88 -5.37 -7.63
C THR A 40 -4.18 -6.69 -8.32
N SER A 41 -4.67 -6.64 -9.56
CA SER A 41 -4.92 -7.83 -10.38
C SER A 41 -3.68 -8.68 -10.67
N THR A 42 -2.48 -8.11 -10.50
CA THR A 42 -1.19 -8.82 -10.64
C THR A 42 -0.69 -9.41 -9.32
N GLY A 43 -1.45 -9.27 -8.22
CA GLY A 43 -1.10 -9.79 -6.91
C GLY A 43 -0.23 -8.86 -6.06
N GLN A 44 0.16 -7.69 -6.59
CA GLN A 44 0.95 -6.68 -5.88
C GLN A 44 0.05 -5.83 -4.96
N PHE A 45 0.46 -5.56 -3.72
CA PHE A 45 -0.26 -4.62 -2.85
C PHE A 45 0.18 -3.19 -3.11
N CYS A 46 -0.80 -2.28 -3.15
CA CYS A 46 -0.60 -0.85 -3.38
C CYS A 46 -1.42 -0.03 -2.40
N TYR A 47 -0.88 1.13 -2.00
CA TYR A 47 -1.55 2.06 -1.11
C TYR A 47 -2.41 3.06 -1.88
N TYR A 48 -3.63 3.27 -1.39
CA TYR A 48 -4.66 4.15 -1.91
C TYR A 48 -5.09 5.10 -0.79
N PRO A 49 -4.52 6.32 -0.73
CA PRO A 49 -4.92 7.30 0.25
C PRO A 49 -6.35 7.77 -0.01
N GLY A 50 -7.08 7.96 1.07
CA GLY A 50 -8.50 8.26 1.01
C GLY A 50 -8.87 9.71 0.72
N GLN A 51 -7.93 10.61 0.99
CA GLN A 51 -8.14 12.05 0.92
C GLN A 51 -6.86 12.79 0.52
N LYS A 52 -7.03 14.05 0.13
CA LYS A 52 -5.90 14.94 -0.16
C LYS A 52 -5.26 15.40 1.14
N ILE A 53 -3.98 15.08 1.31
CA ILE A 53 -3.13 15.68 2.33
C ILE A 53 -2.45 16.92 1.79
N THR A 54 -2.32 17.96 2.62
CA THR A 54 -1.60 19.21 2.30
C THR A 54 -0.38 19.44 3.20
N THR A 55 -0.29 18.71 4.30
CA THR A 55 0.86 18.72 5.22
C THR A 55 2.12 18.27 4.48
N THR A 56 3.19 19.05 4.51
CA THR A 56 4.43 18.74 3.78
C THR A 56 5.55 18.18 4.66
N ARG A 57 5.32 18.07 5.97
CA ARG A 57 6.29 17.58 6.95
C ARG A 57 5.57 16.92 8.12
N CYS A 58 6.22 15.97 8.79
CA CYS A 58 5.71 15.43 10.05
C CYS A 58 5.54 16.56 11.08
N ILE A 59 4.45 16.51 11.84
CA ILE A 59 4.14 17.52 12.87
C ILE A 59 4.41 16.88 14.24
N ASN A 60 4.85 17.68 15.22
CA ASN A 60 5.10 17.28 16.61
C ASN A 60 6.32 16.35 16.81
N SER A 61 6.31 15.58 17.91
CA SER A 61 7.36 14.66 18.39
C SER A 61 7.48 13.37 17.56
N GLN A 62 7.36 13.48 16.24
CA GLN A 62 7.45 12.37 15.29
C GLN A 62 8.77 12.40 14.52
N GLU A 63 9.82 12.94 15.12
CA GLU A 63 11.12 13.13 14.47
C GLU A 63 11.67 11.82 13.90
N ASP A 64 11.51 10.71 14.62
CA ASP A 64 11.89 9.38 14.12
C ASP A 64 11.17 9.03 12.81
N LEU A 65 9.86 9.28 12.72
CA LEU A 65 9.10 9.00 11.50
C LEU A 65 9.45 9.95 10.38
N ALA A 66 9.86 11.19 10.68
CA ALA A 66 10.34 12.13 9.68
C ALA A 66 11.65 11.66 9.02
N MET A 67 12.56 11.07 9.80
CA MET A 67 13.80 10.49 9.27
C MET A 67 13.53 9.29 8.34
N VAL A 68 12.62 8.40 8.74
CA VAL A 68 12.21 7.26 7.89
C VAL A 68 11.49 7.75 6.64
N MET A 69 10.62 8.76 6.77
CA MET A 69 9.95 9.40 5.64
C MET A 69 10.99 9.89 4.62
N GLU A 70 12.03 10.59 5.07
CA GLU A 70 13.09 11.06 4.18
C GLU A 70 13.84 9.90 3.50
N ALA A 71 14.15 8.83 4.24
CA ALA A 71 14.73 7.61 3.66
C ALA A 71 13.81 6.98 2.61
N HIS A 72 12.50 6.98 2.84
CA HIS A 72 11.50 6.46 1.90
C HIS A 72 11.34 7.31 0.64
N PHE A 73 11.61 8.62 0.69
CA PHE A 73 11.62 9.45 -0.51
C PHE A 73 12.86 9.26 -1.40
N ARG A 74 13.93 8.62 -0.90
CA ARG A 74 15.18 8.38 -1.63
C ARG A 74 15.23 7.02 -2.36
N GLN A 75 14.12 6.30 -2.40
CA GLN A 75 14.04 4.94 -2.95
C GLN A 75 12.86 4.78 -3.93
N ASP A 76 12.64 3.56 -4.40
CA ASP A 76 11.85 3.23 -5.60
C ASP A 76 10.63 2.30 -5.36
N LEU A 77 10.20 2.13 -4.10
CA LEU A 77 9.07 1.29 -3.69
C LEU A 77 7.96 2.14 -3.06
N SER A 78 6.71 1.76 -3.33
CA SER A 78 5.54 2.38 -2.71
C SER A 78 5.34 1.89 -1.28
N ILE A 79 5.68 0.64 -0.97
CA ILE A 79 5.57 0.04 0.36
C ILE A 79 6.94 -0.49 0.76
N ALA A 80 7.47 0.00 1.88
CA ALA A 80 8.76 -0.44 2.40
C ALA A 80 8.82 -0.45 3.93
N TYR A 81 9.60 -1.39 4.44
CA TYR A 81 9.89 -1.56 5.86
C TYR A 81 11.30 -1.07 6.17
N TYR A 82 11.45 -0.48 7.35
CA TYR A 82 12.69 0.10 7.84
C TYR A 82 12.97 -0.32 9.27
N ASN A 83 14.26 -0.41 9.59
CA ASN A 83 14.71 -0.52 10.96
C ASN A 83 14.46 0.82 11.66
N GLY A 84 13.71 0.81 12.75
CA GLY A 84 13.32 2.01 13.48
C GLY A 84 14.41 2.63 14.34
N VAL A 85 15.62 2.06 14.38
CA VAL A 85 16.79 2.61 15.07
C VAL A 85 17.68 3.42 14.14
N ASP A 86 17.98 2.89 12.95
CA ASP A 86 18.92 3.51 11.99
C ASP A 86 18.28 3.95 10.67
N ASN A 87 16.97 3.72 10.51
CA ASN A 87 16.16 4.05 9.33
C ASN A 87 16.63 3.34 8.05
N THR A 88 17.39 2.25 8.17
CA THR A 88 17.84 1.46 7.02
C THR A 88 16.68 0.67 6.43
N ARG A 89 16.61 0.60 5.09
CA ARG A 89 15.58 -0.17 4.38
C ARG A 89 15.81 -1.66 4.58
N LEU A 90 14.82 -2.34 5.15
CA LEU A 90 14.81 -3.78 5.37
C LEU A 90 14.25 -4.54 4.16
N GLY A 91 13.26 -3.97 3.48
CA GLY A 91 12.69 -4.54 2.26
C GLY A 91 11.38 -3.89 1.85
N GLY A 92 10.76 -4.45 0.80
CA GLY A 92 9.46 -4.00 0.28
C GLY A 92 8.27 -4.77 0.85
N VAL A 93 7.14 -4.77 0.14
CA VAL A 93 5.90 -5.48 0.50
C VAL A 93 6.08 -6.96 0.89
N ASN A 94 7.07 -7.65 0.32
CA ASN A 94 7.35 -9.07 0.58
C ASN A 94 8.35 -9.30 1.71
N PHE A 95 8.81 -8.23 2.37
CA PHE A 95 9.70 -8.34 3.51
C PHE A 95 9.02 -9.13 4.63
N THR A 96 9.77 -10.07 5.18
CA THR A 96 9.32 -10.87 6.31
C THR A 96 9.84 -10.21 7.58
N VAL A 97 8.93 -9.61 8.35
CA VAL A 97 9.31 -8.93 9.59
C VAL A 97 9.60 -9.98 10.68
N PRO A 98 10.82 -10.03 11.23
CA PRO A 98 11.16 -10.97 12.29
C PRO A 98 10.46 -10.59 13.59
N ASP A 99 9.97 -11.57 14.36
CA ASP A 99 9.35 -11.40 15.70
C ASP A 99 10.35 -10.99 16.82
N ASP A 100 11.46 -10.33 16.47
CA ASP A 100 12.60 -10.10 17.36
C ASP A 100 12.48 -8.85 18.25
N LYS A 101 11.25 -8.35 18.47
CA LYS A 101 10.97 -7.10 19.21
C LYS A 101 11.68 -5.86 18.63
N SER A 102 12.21 -5.93 17.41
CA SER A 102 12.77 -4.75 16.75
C SER A 102 11.69 -3.70 16.51
N ILE A 103 12.07 -2.42 16.58
CA ILE A 103 11.18 -1.34 16.17
C ILE A 103 11.16 -1.35 14.66
N ILE A 104 10.02 -1.67 14.07
CA ILE A 104 9.85 -1.72 12.62
C ILE A 104 8.99 -0.54 12.20
N ARG A 105 9.45 0.17 11.17
CA ARG A 105 8.72 1.30 10.59
C ARG A 105 8.22 0.89 9.22
N LEU A 106 6.96 1.15 8.95
CA LEU A 106 6.31 0.89 7.67
C LEU A 106 6.00 2.23 7.04
N CYS A 107 6.49 2.46 5.82
CA CYS A 107 6.06 3.60 5.01
C CYS A 107 5.34 3.10 3.76
N VAL A 108 4.21 3.72 3.48
CA VAL A 108 3.36 3.47 2.32
C VAL A 108 3.10 4.78 1.58
N SER A 109 3.27 4.74 0.28
CA SER A 109 3.08 5.87 -0.64
C SER A 109 2.08 5.49 -1.70
N GLY A 110 1.24 6.42 -2.10
CA GLY A 110 0.12 6.11 -2.96
C GLY A 110 -0.49 7.32 -3.63
N ARG A 111 -1.51 7.05 -4.44
CA ARG A 111 -2.26 8.06 -5.18
C ARG A 111 -3.74 7.92 -4.92
N THR A 112 -4.42 9.03 -4.61
CA THR A 112 -5.87 9.02 -4.33
C THR A 112 -6.65 8.45 -5.50
N ALA A 113 -7.76 7.76 -5.23
CA ALA A 113 -8.71 7.36 -6.26
C ALA A 113 -9.13 8.60 -7.08
N GLY A 114 -8.98 8.54 -8.42
CA GLY A 114 -9.15 9.70 -9.30
C GLY A 114 -7.87 10.47 -9.66
N GLY A 115 -6.70 10.05 -9.17
CA GLY A 115 -5.39 10.34 -9.77
C GLY A 115 -4.75 11.70 -9.47
N GLY A 116 -5.39 12.55 -8.66
CA GLY A 116 -4.95 13.94 -8.50
C GLY A 116 -3.89 14.20 -7.43
N TYR A 117 -3.80 13.37 -6.38
CA TYR A 117 -2.99 13.67 -5.21
C TYR A 117 -2.19 12.46 -4.74
N TYR A 118 -0.96 12.71 -4.31
CA TYR A 118 -0.06 11.73 -3.73
C TYR A 118 0.07 11.95 -2.23
N SER A 119 0.10 10.87 -1.48
CA SER A 119 0.33 10.88 -0.03
C SER A 119 1.33 9.79 0.33
N THR A 120 2.13 10.06 1.37
CA THR A 120 2.98 9.08 2.03
C THR A 120 2.66 9.05 3.52
N LEU A 121 2.40 7.86 4.04
CA LEU A 121 2.14 7.57 5.44
C LEU A 121 3.26 6.68 5.98
N CYS A 122 3.88 7.08 7.09
CA CYS A 122 4.81 6.27 7.86
C CYS A 122 4.23 5.99 9.26
N VAL A 123 4.27 4.72 9.67
CA VAL A 123 3.79 4.21 10.95
C VAL A 123 4.77 3.22 11.54
N ASN A 124 4.51 2.77 12.76
CA ASN A 124 5.16 1.59 13.29
C ASN A 124 4.44 0.34 12.76
N GLY A 125 5.21 -0.62 12.24
CA GLY A 125 4.68 -1.93 11.86
C GLY A 125 4.51 -2.77 13.12
N TYR A 126 3.28 -3.15 13.44
CA TYR A 126 2.98 -3.95 14.64
C TYR A 126 2.32 -5.30 14.34
N ASP A 127 1.48 -5.37 13.33
CA ASP A 127 0.70 -6.58 13.03
C ASP A 127 0.38 -6.67 11.55
N ASN A 128 0.14 -7.90 11.08
CA ASN A 128 -0.22 -8.19 9.70
C ASN A 128 -1.48 -7.42 9.32
N ASN A 129 -1.49 -6.87 8.10
CA ASN A 129 -2.67 -6.16 7.57
C ASN A 129 -3.10 -4.97 8.46
N VAL A 130 -2.13 -4.25 9.05
CA VAL A 130 -2.38 -3.04 9.84
C VAL A 130 -1.61 -1.86 9.28
N LEU A 131 -2.35 -0.78 8.99
CA LEU A 131 -1.81 0.50 8.48
C LEU A 131 -1.80 1.62 9.51
N GLN A 132 -2.65 1.54 10.55
CA GLN A 132 -2.71 2.60 11.53
C GLN A 132 -2.15 2.13 12.86
N SER A 133 -1.14 2.87 13.32
CA SER A 133 -0.69 2.86 14.69
C SER A 133 -0.27 4.27 15.09
N SER A 134 -0.63 4.72 16.29
CA SER A 134 0.03 5.90 16.85
C SER A 134 1.39 5.49 17.39
N PRO A 135 2.48 6.23 17.10
CA PRO A 135 2.54 7.43 16.27
C PRO A 135 2.48 7.15 14.76
N TYR A 136 1.96 8.11 13.99
CA TYR A 136 1.97 8.11 12.52
C TYR A 136 2.36 9.47 11.96
N CYS A 137 3.08 9.51 10.83
CA CYS A 137 3.34 10.71 10.07
C CYS A 137 2.80 10.55 8.64
N GLU A 138 1.94 11.48 8.21
CA GLU A 138 1.43 11.51 6.85
C GLU A 138 1.72 12.86 6.18
N ILE A 139 2.26 12.82 4.97
CA ILE A 139 2.58 14.02 4.19
C ILE A 139 2.10 13.93 2.74
N ALA A 140 1.88 15.09 2.16
CA ALA A 140 1.66 15.29 0.74
C ALA A 140 2.95 14.98 -0.03
N GLY A 141 2.83 14.13 -1.05
CA GLY A 141 3.93 13.70 -1.89
C GLY A 141 4.14 12.18 -1.85
N ALA A 142 4.95 11.70 -2.78
CA ALA A 142 5.34 10.30 -2.89
C ALA A 142 6.69 10.19 -3.64
N PRO A 143 7.51 9.15 -3.38
CA PRO A 143 8.68 8.85 -4.18
C PRO A 143 8.29 8.42 -5.60
N LYS A 144 9.24 8.54 -6.53
CA LYS A 144 9.10 7.86 -7.82
C LYS A 144 9.27 6.36 -7.58
N VAL A 145 8.27 5.57 -7.93
CA VAL A 145 8.28 4.11 -7.71
C VAL A 145 8.36 3.33 -9.02
N SER A 146 8.89 2.11 -8.93
CA SER A 146 8.98 1.14 -10.03
C SER A 146 8.24 -0.17 -9.75
N ASP A 147 7.49 -0.25 -8.65
CA ASP A 147 6.74 -1.44 -8.23
C ASP A 147 5.33 -1.55 -8.85
N GLY A 148 4.98 -0.62 -9.75
CA GLY A 148 3.74 -0.65 -10.52
C GLY A 148 2.51 -0.09 -9.79
N CYS A 149 2.66 0.49 -8.60
CA CYS A 149 1.51 1.01 -7.85
C CYS A 149 0.98 2.35 -8.36
N TYR A 150 1.86 3.23 -8.82
CA TYR A 150 1.47 4.47 -9.49
C TYR A 150 2.64 4.98 -10.33
N GLU A 151 2.30 5.78 -11.33
CA GLU A 151 3.27 6.60 -12.04
C GLU A 151 3.14 8.03 -11.52
N ILE A 152 4.26 8.61 -11.08
CA ILE A 152 4.29 10.06 -10.90
C ILE A 152 4.16 10.64 -12.30
N ALA A 153 3.04 11.33 -12.54
CA ALA A 153 2.89 12.15 -13.73
C ALA A 153 4.07 13.11 -13.76
N ASN A 154 5.05 12.86 -14.64
CA ASN A 154 6.09 13.83 -14.94
C ASN A 154 5.35 15.10 -15.34
N SER A 155 5.33 16.11 -14.48
CA SER A 155 4.99 17.46 -14.90
C SER A 155 6.11 17.92 -15.83
N THR A 156 6.08 17.41 -17.06
CA THR A 156 6.62 18.09 -18.22
C THR A 156 5.66 19.23 -18.48
N THR A 157 5.77 20.26 -17.66
CA THR A 157 5.39 21.60 -18.09
C THR A 157 6.32 21.92 -19.25
N THR A 158 5.91 21.55 -20.46
CA THR A 158 6.44 22.17 -21.66
C THR A 158 6.15 23.66 -21.49
N ILE A 159 7.15 24.40 -21.02
CA ILE A 159 7.13 25.86 -21.04
C ILE A 159 6.99 26.21 -22.52
N ALA A 160 5.77 26.50 -22.94
CA ALA A 160 5.50 27.13 -24.21
C ALA A 160 6.23 28.49 -24.17
N ASN A 161 7.34 28.56 -24.88
CA ASN A 161 8.11 29.76 -25.10
C ASN A 161 7.19 30.81 -25.76
N PRO A 162 6.94 31.99 -25.17
CA PRO A 162 6.08 32.98 -25.79
C PRO A 162 6.91 33.81 -26.78
N SER A 163 6.95 33.37 -28.04
CA SER A 163 7.32 34.24 -29.16
C SER A 163 6.81 33.68 -30.48
N ALA A 164 5.64 34.17 -30.89
CA ALA A 164 5.47 34.88 -32.16
C ALA A 164 3.98 35.12 -32.42
N THR A 165 3.70 36.33 -32.87
CA THR A 165 2.40 36.97 -33.09
C THR A 165 1.74 36.53 -34.40
N HIS A 166 0.39 36.63 -34.44
CA HIS A 166 -0.53 36.82 -35.59
C HIS A 166 -1.44 35.65 -36.08
N THR A 167 -2.68 35.62 -35.54
CA THR A 167 -4.05 35.71 -36.19
C THR A 167 -4.45 34.91 -37.47
N PRO A 168 -5.77 34.71 -37.79
CA PRO A 168 -6.78 33.82 -37.17
C PRO A 168 -7.62 32.97 -38.20
N LEU A 169 -8.37 31.97 -37.74
CA LEU A 169 -9.59 31.29 -38.30
C LEU A 169 -9.54 29.81 -37.83
N SER A 170 -10.60 29.03 -37.62
CA SER A 170 -12.05 29.15 -37.46
C SER A 170 -12.51 27.71 -37.16
N SER A 171 -13.58 27.57 -36.36
CA SER A 171 -14.54 26.45 -36.35
C SER A 171 -13.99 25.01 -36.31
N ASN A 172 -14.18 24.27 -35.21
CA ASN A 172 -15.44 23.56 -35.01
C ASN A 172 -15.51 22.90 -33.63
N SER A 173 -16.68 23.02 -33.03
CA SER A 173 -17.08 22.43 -31.76
C SER A 173 -17.31 20.93 -31.90
N SER A 174 -16.81 20.16 -30.93
CA SER A 174 -17.31 18.81 -30.62
C SER A 174 -17.12 18.54 -29.14
N ALA A 175 -18.04 19.10 -28.34
CA ALA A 175 -18.23 18.73 -26.96
C ALA A 175 -18.75 17.29 -26.90
N ARG A 176 -17.93 16.35 -26.41
CA ARG A 176 -18.42 15.03 -26.02
C ARG A 176 -19.12 15.14 -24.68
N LYS A 177 -20.45 15.16 -24.78
CA LYS A 177 -21.46 15.04 -23.74
C LYS A 177 -21.30 13.68 -23.05
N TRP A 178 -20.80 13.66 -21.82
CA TRP A 178 -20.85 12.48 -20.96
C TRP A 178 -22.28 12.32 -20.44
N ILE A 179 -22.93 11.25 -20.86
CA ILE A 179 -24.28 10.90 -20.42
C ILE A 179 -24.16 10.37 -18.99
N SER A 180 -24.69 11.14 -18.04
CA SER A 180 -24.98 10.69 -16.68
C SER A 180 -26.20 9.76 -16.71
N HIS A 181 -26.01 8.46 -16.50
CA HIS A 181 -27.10 7.60 -16.08
C HIS A 181 -27.06 7.49 -14.56
N ASN A 182 -28.01 8.18 -13.94
CA ASN A 182 -28.37 8.07 -12.54
C ASN A 182 -29.78 7.44 -12.48
N LEU A 183 -30.06 6.79 -11.34
CA LEU A 183 -31.35 6.19 -10.91
C LEU A 183 -31.74 4.81 -11.48
N LEU A 184 -31.76 3.77 -10.64
CA LEU A 184 -32.92 3.45 -9.78
C LEU A 184 -32.64 2.19 -8.93
N LEU A 185 -32.80 2.33 -7.60
CA LEU A 185 -33.09 1.21 -6.70
C LEU A 185 -34.42 0.54 -7.09
N PRO A 186 -34.61 -0.73 -6.70
CA PRO A 186 -35.73 -0.96 -5.81
C PRO A 186 -35.36 -1.83 -4.59
N PHE A 187 -35.87 -1.37 -3.45
CA PHE A 187 -36.23 -2.21 -2.30
C PHE A 187 -37.15 -3.35 -2.75
N LEU A 188 -36.88 -4.58 -2.30
CA LEU A 188 -37.92 -5.57 -2.02
C LEU A 188 -37.38 -6.61 -1.02
N LEU A 189 -37.96 -6.57 0.19
CA LEU A 189 -38.00 -7.65 1.17
C LEU A 189 -38.57 -8.94 0.57
N HIS A 190 -38.11 -10.09 1.07
CA HIS A 190 -38.86 -11.29 1.56
C HIS A 190 -37.87 -12.48 1.56
N ILE A 191 -37.36 -12.95 2.70
CA ILE A 191 -37.96 -13.89 3.68
C ILE A 191 -38.07 -15.35 3.16
N PHE A 192 -37.44 -16.25 3.93
CA PHE A 192 -37.53 -17.74 3.99
C PHE A 192 -37.08 -18.59 2.79
N CYS A 193 -36.03 -19.42 2.98
CA CYS A 193 -36.25 -20.82 3.39
C CYS A 193 -34.95 -21.53 3.79
N ILE A 194 -35.05 -22.19 4.94
CA ILE A 194 -34.16 -23.19 5.53
C ILE A 194 -34.47 -24.53 4.85
N LEU A 195 -33.45 -25.32 4.48
CA LEU A 195 -33.34 -26.78 4.63
C LEU A 195 -32.31 -27.36 3.64
N LEU A 196 -31.19 -27.85 4.18
CA LEU A 196 -30.50 -29.06 3.77
C LEU A 196 -29.67 -29.56 4.96
#